data_AF-A0A4Y2CTW9-F1
#
_entry.id   AF-A0A4Y2CTW9-F1
#
_cell.length_a   1.000
_cell.length_b   1.000
_cell.length_c   1.000
_cell.angle_alpha   90.00
_cell.angle_beta   90.00
_cell.angle_gamma   90.00
#
_symmetry.space_group_name_H-M   'P 1'
#
loop_
_entity.id
_entity.type
_entity.pdbx_description
1 polymer ?
#
loop_
_entity_poly.entity_id
_entity_poly.type
_entity_poly.pdbx_seq_one_letter_code
_entity_poly.pdbx_strand_id
1 'polypeptide(L)'
;MVGAFKDGFCLHDPSTGEPVSLNELRGRNQGLDDGLPEPDLRRVLGNKWGLMWRSSPIHYIRNYFGEKIAFYFAWVSTLMTSLWIPAILGLGVFIYGVCDRLAESEDRGLKHLIEIVKSSSDNHLTPAFAAIICLWGRINDSVYACAALHDAYSR
;
A
#
# COMPACT_ATOMS: atom_id res chain seq x y z
N MET A 1 20.36 -27.87 24.81
CA MET A 1 20.95 -27.70 23.47
C MET A 1 20.27 -26.51 22.82
N VAL A 2 20.81 -25.32 23.01
CA VAL A 2 20.37 -24.09 22.33
C VAL A 2 21.48 -23.76 21.32
N GLY A 3 21.13 -23.60 20.04
CA GLY A 3 22.11 -23.33 18.96
C GLY A 3 22.46 -24.49 18.01
N ALA A 4 21.71 -25.60 18.02
CA ALA A 4 21.91 -26.71 17.07
C ALA A 4 21.49 -26.36 15.63
N PHE A 5 20.51 -25.47 15.48
CA PHE A 5 20.07 -24.97 14.17
C PHE A 5 20.48 -23.51 14.02
N LYS A 6 21.01 -23.17 12.83
CA LYS A 6 21.43 -21.81 12.48
C LYS A 6 20.29 -20.99 11.90
N ASP A 7 19.41 -21.63 11.11
CA ASP A 7 18.22 -21.01 10.54
C ASP A 7 17.22 -22.10 10.08
N GLY A 8 15.96 -21.69 9.87
CA GLY A 8 14.89 -22.51 9.31
C GLY A 8 13.92 -21.62 8.54
N PHE A 9 13.97 -21.70 7.22
CA PHE A 9 13.10 -20.94 6.32
C PHE A 9 12.28 -21.87 5.44
N CYS A 10 11.06 -21.43 5.11
CA CYS A 10 10.25 -22.07 4.08
C CYS A 10 10.86 -21.78 2.72
N LEU A 11 10.99 -22.81 1.88
CA LEU A 11 11.39 -22.64 0.49
C LEU A 11 10.23 -22.06 -0.32
N HIS A 12 10.54 -21.13 -1.20
CA HIS A 12 9.58 -20.56 -2.13
C HIS A 12 9.28 -21.51 -3.29
N ASP A 13 8.15 -21.29 -3.95
CA ASP A 13 7.82 -21.99 -5.19
C ASP A 13 8.90 -21.75 -6.26
N PRO A 14 9.21 -22.80 -7.04
CA PRO A 14 10.16 -22.73 -8.12
C PRO A 14 9.71 -21.76 -9.19
N SER A 15 10.67 -20.99 -9.73
CA SER A 15 10.41 -20.15 -10.89
C SER A 15 11.24 -20.56 -12.10
N THR A 16 10.68 -20.36 -13.28
CA THR A 16 11.32 -20.70 -14.57
C THR A 16 12.59 -19.89 -14.87
N GLY A 17 12.87 -18.84 -14.07
CA GLY A 17 14.09 -18.04 -14.18
C GLY A 17 15.25 -18.46 -13.27
N GLU A 18 15.10 -19.54 -12.49
CA GLU A 18 16.17 -20.02 -11.59
C GLU A 18 17.20 -20.89 -12.32
N PRO A 19 18.49 -20.84 -11.92
CA PRO A 19 19.55 -21.61 -12.56
C PRO A 19 19.26 -23.12 -12.46
N VAL A 20 19.49 -23.82 -13.57
CA VAL A 20 19.12 -25.21 -13.88
C VAL A 20 19.45 -26.23 -12.77
N SER A 21 20.42 -25.97 -11.89
CA SER A 21 20.85 -26.86 -10.81
C SER A 21 19.76 -27.23 -9.78
N LEU A 22 18.78 -26.36 -9.49
CA LEU A 22 17.73 -26.65 -8.49
C LEU A 22 16.54 -27.44 -9.07
N ASN A 23 16.21 -27.19 -10.34
CA ASN A 23 15.16 -27.96 -11.03
C ASN A 23 15.61 -29.41 -11.29
N GLU A 24 16.90 -29.63 -11.56
CA GLU A 24 17.48 -30.97 -11.72
C GLU A 24 17.46 -31.79 -10.41
N LEU A 25 17.75 -31.16 -9.26
CA LEU A 25 17.69 -31.83 -7.94
C LEU A 25 16.25 -32.21 -7.54
N ARG A 26 15.24 -31.47 -7.99
CA ARG A 26 13.82 -31.74 -7.69
C ARG A 26 13.18 -32.72 -8.69
N GLY A 27 13.59 -32.73 -9.95
CA GLY A 27 13.11 -33.67 -10.97
C GLY A 27 13.33 -35.14 -10.60
N ARG A 28 14.29 -35.43 -9.73
CA ARG A 28 14.53 -36.77 -9.17
C ARG A 28 13.44 -37.26 -8.20
N ASN A 29 12.71 -36.34 -7.54
CA ASN A 29 11.62 -36.66 -6.60
C ASN A 29 10.22 -36.56 -7.24
N GLN A 30 10.10 -36.02 -8.44
CA GLN A 30 8.82 -35.81 -9.15
C GLN A 30 8.40 -36.98 -10.05
N GLY A 31 9.04 -38.15 -9.96
CA GLY A 31 8.67 -39.34 -10.73
C GLY A 31 7.40 -40.06 -10.27
N LEU A 32 6.52 -39.42 -9.48
CA LEU A 32 5.39 -40.07 -8.81
C LEU A 32 4.08 -39.27 -8.80
N ASP A 33 3.94 -38.19 -9.58
CA ASP A 33 2.65 -37.50 -9.72
C ASP A 33 2.40 -37.06 -11.17
N ASP A 34 1.45 -37.74 -11.81
CA ASP A 34 1.00 -37.50 -13.18
C ASP A 34 -0.05 -36.37 -13.17
N GLY A 35 0.33 -35.10 -13.44
CA GLY A 35 -0.69 -34.07 -13.62
C GLY A 35 -0.24 -32.62 -13.68
N LEU A 36 -0.08 -32.11 -14.93
CA LEU A 36 0.05 -30.70 -15.34
C LEU A 36 1.12 -29.82 -14.64
N PRO A 37 1.85 -28.96 -15.38
CA PRO A 37 2.75 -28.00 -14.74
C PRO A 37 1.95 -27.05 -13.84
N GLU A 38 2.17 -27.15 -12.53
CA GLU A 38 1.58 -26.24 -11.54
C GLU A 38 1.92 -24.80 -11.94
N PRO A 39 0.93 -23.88 -12.03
CA PRO A 39 1.17 -22.52 -12.47
C PRO A 39 2.10 -21.79 -11.49
N ASP A 40 3.26 -21.32 -11.97
CA ASP A 40 4.25 -20.54 -11.19
C ASP A 40 3.63 -19.26 -10.60
N LEU A 41 3.12 -19.39 -9.35
CA LEU A 41 2.47 -18.33 -8.59
C LEU A 41 3.40 -17.13 -8.38
N ARG A 42 4.71 -17.36 -8.23
CA ARG A 42 5.71 -16.32 -8.05
C ARG A 42 5.85 -15.46 -9.30
N ARG A 43 5.85 -16.06 -10.49
CA ARG A 43 5.88 -15.34 -11.77
C ARG A 43 4.58 -14.59 -12.04
N VAL A 44 3.44 -15.24 -11.77
CA VAL A 44 2.12 -14.60 -11.91
C VAL A 44 2.01 -13.38 -10.98
N LEU A 45 2.48 -13.52 -9.74
CA LEU A 45 2.50 -12.44 -8.78
C LEU A 45 3.45 -11.32 -9.22
N GLY A 46 4.68 -11.64 -9.62
CA GLY A 46 5.66 -10.66 -10.11
C GLY A 46 5.14 -9.83 -11.29
N ASN A 47 4.44 -10.46 -12.24
CA ASN A 47 3.85 -9.76 -13.38
C ASN A 47 2.62 -8.91 -13.01
N LYS A 48 1.86 -9.30 -11.98
CA LYS A 48 0.62 -8.61 -11.57
C LYS A 48 0.81 -7.61 -10.43
N TRP A 49 1.93 -7.67 -9.70
CA TRP A 49 2.20 -6.85 -8.52
C TRP A 49 2.12 -5.34 -8.78
N GLY A 50 2.39 -4.90 -10.02
CA GLY A 50 2.26 -3.49 -10.45
C GLY A 50 0.90 -3.10 -11.02
N LEU A 51 0.03 -4.06 -11.40
CA LEU A 51 -1.30 -3.78 -11.94
C LEU A 51 -2.34 -3.79 -10.82
N MET A 52 -2.26 -2.81 -9.92
CA MET A 52 -3.19 -2.66 -8.78
C MET A 52 -4.66 -2.50 -9.20
N TRP A 53 -4.93 -2.23 -10.49
CA TRP A 53 -6.27 -1.93 -11.03
C TRP A 53 -7.05 -3.12 -11.60
N ARG A 54 -6.46 -4.31 -11.78
CA ARG A 54 -7.20 -5.48 -12.32
C ARG A 54 -7.05 -6.73 -11.49
N SER A 55 -8.20 -7.30 -11.13
CA SER A 55 -8.43 -8.58 -10.43
C SER A 55 -7.58 -8.75 -9.17
N SER A 56 -8.04 -8.10 -8.09
CA SER A 56 -7.59 -8.18 -6.69
C SER A 56 -6.26 -8.91 -6.49
N PRO A 57 -5.11 -8.22 -6.70
CA PRO A 57 -3.78 -8.76 -6.38
C PRO A 57 -3.73 -9.33 -4.95
N ILE A 58 -4.54 -8.78 -4.04
CA ILE A 58 -4.76 -9.27 -2.67
C ILE A 58 -5.11 -10.77 -2.62
N HIS A 59 -5.89 -11.29 -3.57
CA HIS A 59 -6.25 -12.71 -3.59
C HIS A 59 -5.05 -13.61 -3.92
N TYR A 60 -4.19 -13.19 -4.86
CA TYR A 60 -2.95 -13.89 -5.18
C TYR A 60 -1.91 -13.78 -4.04
N ILE A 61 -1.84 -12.62 -3.39
CA ILE A 61 -1.01 -12.40 -2.19
C ILE A 61 -1.44 -13.31 -1.07
N ARG A 62 -2.76 -13.45 -0.84
CA ARG A 62 -3.31 -14.34 0.19
C ARG A 62 -2.96 -15.80 -0.08
N ASN A 63 -3.03 -16.24 -1.32
CA ASN A 63 -2.75 -17.63 -1.67
C ASN A 63 -1.24 -17.96 -1.60
N TYR A 64 -0.34 -16.99 -1.82
CA TYR A 64 1.12 -17.21 -1.81
C TYR A 64 1.79 -16.91 -0.45
N PHE A 65 1.43 -15.81 0.20
CA PHE A 65 2.02 -15.36 1.47
C PHE A 65 1.16 -15.70 2.70
N GLY A 66 -0.08 -16.13 2.49
CA GLY A 66 -1.04 -16.39 3.56
C GLY A 66 -1.84 -15.15 3.99
N GLU A 67 -2.79 -15.38 4.89
CA GLU A 67 -3.79 -14.38 5.31
C GLU A 67 -3.18 -13.20 6.07
N LYS A 68 -2.16 -13.42 6.90
CA LYS A 68 -1.54 -12.36 7.73
C LYS A 68 -0.93 -11.26 6.87
N ILE A 69 -0.17 -11.64 5.84
CA ILE A 69 0.51 -10.70 4.95
C ILE A 69 -0.51 -10.05 4.01
N ALA A 70 -1.49 -10.80 3.52
CA ALA A 70 -2.56 -10.24 2.69
C ALA A 70 -3.40 -9.19 3.44
N PHE A 71 -3.68 -9.40 4.72
CA PHE A 71 -4.39 -8.43 5.55
C PHE A 71 -3.61 -7.12 5.73
N TYR A 72 -2.29 -7.20 5.92
CA TYR A 72 -1.43 -6.01 5.99
C TYR A 72 -1.52 -5.19 4.70
N PHE A 73 -1.38 -5.84 3.53
CA PHE A 73 -1.49 -5.14 2.24
C PHE A 73 -2.89 -4.57 2.00
N ALA A 74 -3.95 -5.30 2.38
CA ALA A 74 -5.32 -4.80 2.28
C ALA A 74 -5.52 -3.54 3.13
N TRP A 75 -5.02 -3.53 4.37
CA TRP A 75 -5.08 -2.37 5.25
C TRP A 75 -4.35 -1.15 4.69
N VAL A 76 -3.11 -1.32 4.22
CA VAL A 76 -2.32 -0.23 3.62
C VAL A 76 -3.00 0.31 2.37
N SER A 77 -3.53 -0.56 1.49
CA SER A 77 -4.24 -0.12 0.29
C SER A 77 -5.49 0.68 0.62
N THR A 78 -6.28 0.28 1.62
CA THR A 78 -7.44 1.05 2.09
C THR A 78 -7.05 2.39 2.70
N LEU A 79 -5.90 2.47 3.38
CA LEU A 79 -5.38 3.72 3.91
C LEU A 79 -4.96 4.68 2.77
N MET A 80 -4.30 4.15 1.74
CA MET A 80 -3.89 4.95 0.59
C MET A 80 -5.09 5.46 -0.23
N THR A 81 -6.14 4.65 -0.41
CA THR A 81 -7.35 5.09 -1.13
C THR A 81 -8.16 6.11 -0.34
N SER A 82 -8.27 5.96 0.98
CA SER A 82 -8.97 6.94 1.83
C SER A 82 -8.24 8.28 1.94
N LEU A 83 -6.90 8.30 1.83
CA LEU A 83 -6.07 9.51 1.91
C LEU A 83 -6.21 10.43 0.69
N TRP A 84 -6.71 9.94 -0.44
CA TRP A 84 -6.94 10.77 -1.63
C TRP A 84 -7.91 11.93 -1.37
N ILE A 85 -8.94 11.69 -0.55
CA ILE A 85 -9.96 12.70 -0.20
C ILE A 85 -9.33 13.89 0.56
N PRO A 86 -8.65 13.69 1.71
CA PRO A 86 -8.01 14.79 2.42
C PRO A 86 -6.86 15.42 1.63
N ALA A 87 -6.15 14.67 0.78
CA ALA A 87 -5.09 15.22 -0.06
C ALA A 87 -5.62 16.24 -1.07
N ILE A 88 -6.72 15.93 -1.77
CA ILE A 88 -7.35 16.85 -2.73
C ILE A 88 -7.88 18.10 -2.01
N LEU A 89 -8.54 17.91 -0.86
CA LEU A 89 -9.06 19.04 -0.07
C LEU A 89 -7.92 19.95 0.44
N GLY A 90 -6.83 19.37 0.94
CA GLY A 90 -5.66 20.12 1.40
C GLY A 90 -4.99 20.89 0.27
N LEU A 91 -4.87 20.27 -0.91
CA LEU A 91 -4.35 20.93 -2.10
C LEU A 91 -5.25 22.11 -2.53
N GLY A 92 -6.58 21.95 -2.47
CA GLY A 92 -7.52 23.02 -2.78
C GLY A 92 -7.39 24.23 -1.83
N VAL A 93 -7.28 23.99 -0.52
CA VAL A 93 -7.08 25.05 0.48
C VAL A 93 -5.74 25.76 0.28
N PHE A 94 -4.69 25.00 -0.07
CA PHE A 94 -3.37 25.55 -0.35
C PHE A 94 -3.36 26.44 -1.60
N ILE A 95 -3.96 25.96 -2.71
CA ILE A 95 -4.05 26.74 -3.96
C ILE A 95 -4.86 28.02 -3.74
N TYR A 96 -5.96 27.97 -3.01
CA TYR A 96 -6.75 29.16 -2.66
C TYR A 96 -5.90 30.21 -1.93
N GLY A 97 -5.13 29.78 -0.92
CA GLY A 97 -4.22 30.66 -0.20
C GLY A 97 -3.14 31.28 -1.06
N VAL A 98 -2.57 30.50 -1.98
CA VAL A 98 -1.52 30.98 -2.88
C VAL A 98 -2.10 31.97 -3.89
N CYS A 99 -3.27 31.68 -4.49
CA CYS A 99 -3.94 32.58 -5.44
C CYS A 99 -4.33 33.92 -4.80
N ASP A 100 -4.87 33.89 -3.58
CA ASP A 100 -5.24 35.09 -2.81
C ASP A 100 -4.04 36.03 -2.61
N ARG A 101 -2.89 35.48 -2.19
CA ARG A 101 -1.67 36.28 -1.93
C ARG A 101 -0.93 36.70 -3.20
N LEU A 102 -1.00 35.90 -4.27
CA LEU A 102 -0.40 36.25 -5.55
C LEU A 102 -1.13 37.41 -6.25
N ALA A 103 -2.44 37.56 -6.03
CA ALA A 103 -3.22 38.66 -6.58
C ALA A 103 -2.83 40.03 -5.96
N GLU A 104 -2.22 40.02 -4.77
CA GLU A 104 -1.82 41.21 -4.02
C GLU A 104 -0.34 41.62 -4.25
N SER A 105 0.48 40.76 -4.85
CA SER A 105 1.95 40.96 -4.91
C SER A 105 2.47 41.41 -6.28
N GLU A 106 3.09 42.58 -6.35
CA GLU A 106 3.75 43.11 -7.56
C GLU A 106 5.23 42.67 -7.70
N ASP A 107 5.88 42.27 -6.60
CA ASP A 107 7.32 41.93 -6.54
C ASP A 107 7.62 40.42 -6.59
N ARG A 108 8.57 40.02 -7.46
CA ARG A 108 8.89 38.61 -7.77
C ARG A 108 10.23 38.12 -7.18
N GLY A 109 10.52 38.44 -5.93
CA GLY A 109 11.72 37.96 -5.22
C GLY A 109 11.56 36.55 -4.62
N LEU A 110 12.62 35.73 -4.58
CA LEU A 110 12.55 34.38 -3.98
C LEU A 110 12.18 34.40 -2.48
N LYS A 111 12.65 35.40 -1.73
CA LYS A 111 12.25 35.62 -0.33
C LYS A 111 10.74 35.87 -0.20
N HIS A 112 10.19 36.65 -1.13
CA HIS A 112 8.76 36.94 -1.20
C HIS A 112 7.94 35.67 -1.53
N LEU A 113 8.45 34.76 -2.36
CA LEU A 113 7.77 33.48 -2.62
C LEU A 113 7.71 32.60 -1.38
N ILE A 114 8.80 32.53 -0.60
CA ILE A 114 8.82 31.78 0.66
C ILE A 114 7.84 32.40 1.66
N GLU A 115 7.76 33.73 1.73
CA GLU A 115 6.80 34.44 2.57
C GLU A 115 5.35 34.22 2.12
N ILE A 116 5.07 34.23 0.81
CA ILE A 116 3.76 33.88 0.27
C ILE A 116 3.38 32.45 0.68
N VAL A 117 4.27 31.47 0.48
CA VAL A 117 3.98 30.06 0.81
C VAL A 117 3.75 29.87 2.30
N LYS A 118 4.52 30.55 3.13
CA LYS A 118 4.36 30.49 4.59
C LYS A 118 3.05 31.15 5.03
N SER A 119 2.75 32.32 4.48
CA SER A 119 1.51 33.07 4.76
C SER A 119 0.26 32.36 4.20
N SER A 120 0.37 31.70 3.05
CA SER A 120 -0.73 30.95 2.42
C SER A 120 -1.04 29.64 3.13
N SER A 121 -0.15 29.15 3.99
CA SER A 121 -0.44 28.03 4.90
C SER A 121 -1.33 28.46 6.07
N ASP A 122 -1.24 29.71 6.52
CA ASP A 122 -1.94 30.24 7.70
C ASP A 122 -3.26 30.93 7.32
N ASN A 123 -4.11 30.27 6.52
CA ASN A 123 -5.40 30.83 6.11
C ASN A 123 -6.50 30.58 7.15
N HIS A 124 -7.56 31.39 7.12
CA HIS A 124 -8.78 31.18 7.91
C HIS A 124 -9.47 29.82 7.65
N LEU A 125 -9.16 29.16 6.53
CA LEU A 125 -9.63 27.82 6.15
C LEU A 125 -8.78 26.68 6.74
N THR A 126 -7.55 26.95 7.18
CA THR A 126 -6.65 25.96 7.78
C THR A 126 -7.22 25.29 9.04
N PRO A 127 -7.85 26.00 10.00
CA PRO A 127 -8.49 25.34 11.15
C PRO A 127 -9.69 24.47 10.74
N ALA A 128 -10.44 24.84 9.71
CA ALA A 128 -11.52 24.02 9.19
C ALA A 128 -10.98 22.73 8.52
N PHE A 129 -9.90 22.85 7.75
CA PHE A 129 -9.19 21.69 7.20
C PHE A 129 -8.66 20.77 8.29
N ALA A 130 -8.06 21.31 9.35
CA ALA A 130 -7.60 20.52 10.50
C ALA A 130 -8.74 19.71 11.14
N ALA A 131 -9.91 20.32 11.33
CA ALA A 131 -11.09 19.60 11.84
C ALA A 131 -11.55 18.48 10.89
N ILE A 132 -11.50 18.71 9.58
CA ILE A 132 -11.82 17.70 8.56
C ILE A 132 -10.81 16.53 8.61
N ILE A 133 -9.51 16.80 8.79
CA ILE A 133 -8.49 15.75 8.96
C ILE A 133 -8.71 14.94 10.23
N CYS A 134 -9.05 15.60 11.34
CA CYS A 134 -9.39 14.91 12.59
C CYS A 134 -10.63 14.02 12.41
N LEU A 135 -11.66 14.52 11.73
CA LEU A 135 -12.86 13.75 11.44
C LEU A 135 -12.55 12.57 10.50
N TRP A 136 -11.75 12.80 9.46
CA TRP A 136 -11.31 11.76 8.52
C TRP A 136 -10.56 10.64 9.26
N GLY A 137 -9.62 10.99 10.14
CA GLY A 137 -8.90 9.99 10.95
C GLY A 137 -9.86 9.14 11.79
N ARG A 138 -10.82 9.78 12.47
CA ARG A 138 -11.84 9.07 13.26
C ARG A 138 -12.72 8.16 12.41
N ILE A 139 -13.14 8.60 11.22
CA ILE A 139 -13.94 7.78 10.30
C ILE A 139 -13.12 6.57 9.85
N ASN A 140 -11.85 6.77 9.48
CA ASN A 140 -10.99 5.70 9.01
C ASN A 140 -10.78 4.64 10.10
N ASP A 141 -10.44 5.07 11.32
CA ASP A 141 -10.31 4.19 12.48
C ASP A 141 -11.60 3.40 12.77
N SER A 142 -12.77 4.06 12.66
CA SER A 142 -14.07 3.41 12.85
C SER A 142 -14.37 2.38 11.77
N VAL A 143 -14.04 2.66 10.50
CA VAL A 143 -14.23 1.72 9.39
C VAL A 143 -13.34 0.50 9.59
N TYR A 144 -12.08 0.68 10.01
CA TYR A 144 -11.19 -0.44 10.31
C TYR A 144 -11.66 -1.27 11.49
N ALA A 145 -12.15 -0.63 12.56
CA ALA A 145 -12.70 -1.34 13.70
C ALA A 145 -13.90 -2.22 13.30
N CYS A 146 -14.82 -1.69 12.50
CA CYS A 146 -15.94 -2.46 11.96
C CYS A 146 -15.48 -3.63 11.05
N ALA A 147 -14.52 -3.39 10.16
CA ALA A 147 -14.00 -4.41 9.27
C ALA A 147 -13.30 -5.55 10.03
N ALA A 148 -12.51 -5.21 11.06
CA ALA A 148 -11.86 -6.19 11.92
C ALA A 148 -12.86 -7.01 12.74
N LEU A 149 -13.92 -6.39 13.27
CA LEU A 149 -14.97 -7.09 14.01
C LEU A 149 -15.78 -8.05 13.12
N HIS A 150 -16.05 -7.66 11.88
CA HIS A 150 -16.76 -8.51 10.93
C HIS A 150 -15.97 -9.81 10.64
N ASP A 151 -14.65 -9.70 10.45
CA ASP A 151 -13.77 -10.84 10.20
C ASP A 151 -13.57 -11.72 11.46
N ALA A 152 -13.62 -11.13 12.65
CA ALA A 152 -13.57 -11.86 13.92
C ALA A 152 -14.89 -12.62 14.22
N TYR A 153 -16.04 -12.05 13.85
CA TYR A 153 -17.34 -12.71 14.01
C TYR A 153 -17.58 -13.81 12.96
N SER A 154 -16.98 -13.68 11.77
CA SER A 154 -17.10 -14.66 10.70
C SER A 154 -16.25 -15.93 10.88
N ARG A 155 -15.42 -15.99 11.93
CA ARG A 155 -14.56 -17.14 12.30
C ARG A 155 -15.14 -17.89 13.49
#